data_AF-A0A7S9QB36-F1
#
_entry.id   AF-A0A7S9QB36-F1
#
_cell.length_a   1.000
_cell.length_b   1.000
_cell.length_c   1.000
_cell.angle_alpha   90.00
_cell.angle_beta   90.00
_cell.angle_gamma   90.00
#
_symmetry.space_group_name_H-M   'P 1'
#
loop_
_entity.id
_entity.type
_entity.pdbx_description
1 polymer ?
#
loop_
_entity_poly.entity_id
_entity_poly.type
_entity_poly.pdbx_seq_one_letter_code
_entity_poly.pdbx_strand_id
1 'polypeptide(L)'
;MPLNESNQAKFDELHKQIFDSIRADHEERWKQTFGFGKTRMPVQGIFVMTGPHGGSVLGSIGWVAQVRLKQGLFGSDNYILCHAGKGEGGWLMQHSNNHFFPLTTAEIEQVRPYFSDCLPDNETFPKGIHLGSEETRMIGFIVEPPEGFETRGGEGARMRMTTVGPDGKKSVTDTVFL
;
A
#
# COMPACT_ATOMS: atom_id res chain seq x y z
N MET A 1 -12.20 -6.91 -18.31
CA MET A 1 -13.03 -5.69 -18.44
C MET A 1 -12.70 -4.83 -17.24
N PRO A 2 -12.39 -3.54 -17.42
CA PRO A 2 -11.95 -2.69 -16.32
C PRO A 2 -13.03 -2.62 -15.24
N LEU A 3 -12.61 -2.51 -13.98
CA LEU A 3 -13.52 -2.40 -12.84
C LEU A 3 -14.39 -1.15 -13.00
N ASN A 4 -15.70 -1.33 -12.94
CA ASN A 4 -16.69 -0.26 -12.99
C ASN A 4 -17.96 -0.69 -12.23
N GLU A 5 -18.95 0.20 -12.13
CA GLU A 5 -20.16 -0.03 -11.34
C GLU A 5 -20.93 -1.30 -11.75
N SER A 6 -20.91 -1.67 -13.05
CA SER A 6 -21.64 -2.83 -13.55
C SER A 6 -21.01 -4.19 -13.18
N ASN A 7 -19.72 -4.22 -12.84
CA ASN A 7 -19.00 -5.45 -12.49
C ASN A 7 -18.43 -5.44 -11.07
N GLN A 8 -18.70 -4.39 -10.28
CA GLN A 8 -18.26 -4.24 -8.90
C GLN A 8 -18.62 -5.44 -8.03
N ALA A 9 -19.87 -5.90 -8.08
CA ALA A 9 -20.33 -7.03 -7.26
C ALA A 9 -19.56 -8.33 -7.54
N LYS A 10 -19.14 -8.55 -8.79
CA LYS A 10 -18.32 -9.72 -9.16
C LYS A 10 -16.90 -9.61 -8.62
N PHE A 11 -16.35 -8.39 -8.63
CA PHE A 11 -15.04 -8.12 -8.05
C PHE A 11 -15.07 -8.29 -6.53
N ASP A 12 -16.14 -7.86 -5.85
CA ASP A 12 -16.32 -8.01 -4.41
C ASP A 12 -16.45 -9.50 -4.00
N GLU A 13 -17.13 -10.30 -4.82
CA GLU A 13 -17.21 -11.75 -4.60
C GLU A 13 -15.83 -12.41 -4.77
N LEU A 14 -15.11 -12.08 -5.84
CA LEU A 14 -13.74 -12.57 -6.07
C LEU A 14 -12.80 -12.15 -4.93
N HIS A 15 -12.91 -10.91 -4.47
CA HIS A 15 -12.17 -10.40 -3.33
C HIS A 15 -12.39 -11.27 -2.09
N LYS A 16 -13.65 -11.56 -1.77
CA LYS A 16 -14.00 -12.40 -0.63
C LYS A 16 -13.43 -13.82 -0.77
N GLN A 17 -13.48 -14.41 -1.97
CA GLN A 17 -12.90 -15.73 -2.22
C GLN A 17 -11.39 -15.75 -1.98
N ILE A 18 -10.67 -14.73 -2.45
CA ILE A 18 -9.22 -14.59 -2.22
C ILE A 18 -8.93 -14.41 -0.72
N PHE A 19 -9.71 -13.57 -0.03
CA PHE A 19 -9.57 -13.38 1.42
C PHE A 19 -9.76 -14.69 2.20
N ASP A 20 -10.81 -15.45 1.89
CA ASP A 20 -11.08 -16.73 2.54
C ASP A 20 -9.98 -17.77 2.22
N SER A 21 -9.43 -17.77 1.01
CA SER A 21 -8.28 -18.62 0.66
C SER A 21 -7.02 -18.25 1.46
N ILE A 22 -6.69 -16.95 1.56
CA ILE A 22 -5.56 -16.50 2.38
C ILE A 22 -5.76 -16.90 3.84
N ARG A 23 -6.98 -16.79 4.36
CA ARG A 23 -7.30 -17.17 5.74
C ARG A 23 -7.17 -18.68 5.96
N ALA A 24 -7.59 -19.50 5.00
CA ALA A 24 -7.49 -20.96 5.09
C ALA A 24 -6.03 -21.42 5.13
N ASP A 25 -5.16 -20.77 4.35
CA ASP A 25 -3.73 -21.12 4.23
C ASP A 25 -2.80 -20.10 4.91
N HIS A 26 -3.29 -19.46 5.99
CA HIS A 26 -2.66 -18.27 6.57
C HIS A 26 -1.16 -18.45 6.85
N GLU A 27 -0.76 -19.51 7.53
CA GLU A 27 0.65 -19.73 7.89
C GLU A 27 1.57 -19.85 6.68
N GLU A 28 1.09 -20.48 5.61
CA GLU A 28 1.90 -20.65 4.39
C GLU A 28 1.95 -19.35 3.59
N ARG A 29 0.82 -18.63 3.49
CA ARG A 29 0.76 -17.31 2.88
C ARG A 29 1.59 -16.30 3.67
N TRP A 30 1.60 -16.39 4.99
CA TRP A 30 2.35 -15.53 5.90
C TRP A 30 3.87 -15.58 5.64
N LYS A 31 4.43 -16.77 5.43
CA LYS A 31 5.87 -16.95 5.09
C LYS A 31 6.27 -16.28 3.77
N GLN A 32 5.29 -15.99 2.90
CA GLN A 32 5.52 -15.35 1.60
C GLN A 32 5.35 -13.83 1.67
N THR A 33 4.81 -13.31 2.77
CA THR A 33 4.62 -11.87 2.97
C THR A 33 5.95 -11.14 3.07
N PHE A 34 5.93 -9.87 2.70
CA PHE A 34 7.02 -8.94 2.92
C PHE A 34 6.66 -7.96 4.04
N GLY A 35 7.66 -7.35 4.69
CA GLY A 35 7.44 -6.28 5.67
C GLY A 35 7.38 -6.68 7.15
N PHE A 36 7.52 -7.97 7.51
CA PHE A 36 7.80 -8.39 8.88
C PHE A 36 9.07 -9.27 8.88
N GLY A 37 10.14 -8.84 9.55
CA GLY A 37 11.37 -9.64 9.67
C GLY A 37 12.35 -9.64 8.48
N LYS A 38 12.38 -8.58 7.65
CA LYS A 38 13.43 -8.28 6.63
C LYS A 38 13.74 -9.35 5.56
N THR A 39 13.02 -10.45 5.45
CA THR A 39 13.47 -11.58 4.59
C THR A 39 13.10 -11.48 3.11
N ARG A 40 12.12 -10.65 2.71
CA ARG A 40 11.74 -10.51 1.30
C ARG A 40 11.33 -9.08 0.93
N MET A 41 11.88 -8.60 -0.18
CA MET A 41 11.42 -7.40 -0.89
C MET A 41 10.44 -7.82 -1.99
N PRO A 42 9.37 -7.06 -2.27
CA PRO A 42 8.51 -7.35 -3.40
C PRO A 42 9.26 -7.15 -4.72
N VAL A 43 8.80 -7.86 -5.74
CA VAL A 43 9.19 -7.58 -7.13
C VAL A 43 8.24 -6.57 -7.75
N GLN A 44 8.74 -5.87 -8.76
CA GLN A 44 7.98 -4.84 -9.47
C GLN A 44 6.68 -5.41 -10.06
N GLY A 45 5.57 -4.70 -9.85
CA GLY A 45 4.27 -5.06 -10.44
C GLY A 45 3.57 -6.26 -9.79
N ILE A 46 4.07 -6.78 -8.67
CA ILE A 46 3.42 -7.91 -7.99
C ILE A 46 2.03 -7.52 -7.47
N PHE A 47 1.04 -8.36 -7.73
CA PHE A 47 -0.30 -8.21 -7.14
C PHE A 47 -0.31 -8.73 -5.71
N VAL A 48 -0.93 -7.95 -4.83
CA VAL A 48 -1.00 -8.24 -3.39
C VAL A 48 -2.40 -7.95 -2.85
N MET A 49 -2.72 -8.66 -1.78
CA MET A 49 -3.84 -8.35 -0.92
C MET A 49 -3.33 -7.78 0.40
N THR A 50 -3.87 -6.65 0.83
CA THR A 50 -3.56 -6.00 2.10
C THR A 50 -4.68 -6.22 3.12
N GLY A 51 -4.38 -5.92 4.38
CA GLY A 51 -5.44 -5.67 5.36
C GLY A 51 -6.38 -4.53 4.93
N PRO A 52 -7.60 -4.45 5.50
CA PRO A 52 -8.56 -3.40 5.18
C PRO A 52 -7.98 -2.02 5.52
N HIS A 53 -8.08 -1.08 4.58
CA HIS A 53 -7.61 0.29 4.74
C HIS A 53 -8.78 1.27 4.58
N GLY A 54 -8.95 2.19 5.55
CA GLY A 54 -9.97 3.25 5.48
C GLY A 54 -11.44 2.77 5.40
N GLY A 55 -11.74 1.53 5.79
CA GLY A 55 -13.11 0.98 5.79
C GLY A 55 -13.66 0.55 4.42
N SER A 56 -12.86 0.64 3.34
CA SER A 56 -13.25 0.20 2.00
C SER A 56 -12.49 -1.07 1.60
N VAL A 57 -13.25 -2.12 1.27
CA VAL A 57 -12.71 -3.39 0.76
C VAL A 57 -11.99 -3.19 -0.59
N LEU A 58 -12.40 -2.19 -1.37
CA LEU A 58 -11.84 -1.86 -2.69
C LEU A 58 -10.35 -1.51 -2.65
N GLY A 59 -9.88 -0.95 -1.53
CA GLY A 59 -8.49 -0.54 -1.37
C GLY A 59 -7.55 -1.65 -0.93
N SER A 60 -7.97 -2.93 -0.97
CA SER A 60 -7.17 -4.02 -0.40
C SER A 60 -6.59 -5.00 -1.42
N ILE A 61 -7.01 -5.00 -2.70
CA ILE A 61 -6.29 -5.71 -3.77
C ILE A 61 -5.69 -4.69 -4.73
N GLY A 62 -4.39 -4.78 -4.98
CA GLY A 62 -3.68 -3.91 -5.90
C GLY A 62 -2.32 -4.49 -6.27
N TRP A 63 -1.63 -3.87 -7.23
CA TRP A 63 -0.24 -4.23 -7.53
C TRP A 63 0.74 -3.19 -6.99
N VAL A 64 1.94 -3.63 -6.61
CA VAL A 64 2.96 -2.77 -6.00
C VAL A 64 3.60 -1.88 -7.07
N ALA A 65 3.28 -0.59 -7.02
CA ALA A 65 3.83 0.41 -7.92
C ALA A 65 5.15 0.99 -7.40
N GLN A 66 5.27 1.23 -6.09
CA GLN A 66 6.53 1.77 -5.57
C GLN A 66 6.71 1.35 -4.12
N VAL A 67 7.95 1.17 -3.71
CA VAL A 67 8.34 0.94 -2.32
C VAL A 67 9.25 2.08 -1.89
N ARG A 68 8.83 2.82 -0.87
CA ARG A 68 9.62 3.88 -0.24
C ARG A 68 10.11 3.36 1.10
N LEU A 69 11.37 2.95 1.14
CA LEU A 69 11.97 2.31 2.31
C LEU A 69 11.97 3.27 3.50
N LYS A 70 11.59 2.78 4.68
CA LYS A 70 11.57 3.50 5.97
C LYS A 70 10.78 4.82 6.01
N GLN A 71 10.00 5.10 4.98
CA GLN A 71 9.24 6.34 4.82
C GLN A 71 7.76 6.21 5.21
N GLY A 72 7.36 5.06 5.75
CA GLY A 72 6.02 4.79 6.28
C GLY A 72 5.86 5.18 7.76
N LEU A 73 4.66 4.99 8.29
CA LEU A 73 4.39 5.16 9.72
C LEU A 73 5.31 4.27 10.55
N PHE A 74 5.83 4.81 11.64
CA PHE A 74 6.72 4.12 12.56
C PHE A 74 8.03 3.59 11.96
N GLY A 75 8.51 4.19 10.86
CA GLY A 75 9.71 3.73 10.16
C GLY A 75 9.51 2.41 9.39
N SER A 76 8.25 2.01 9.16
CA SER A 76 7.91 0.95 8.20
C SER A 76 8.25 1.39 6.77
N ASP A 77 8.34 0.44 5.85
CA ASP A 77 8.38 0.77 4.43
C ASP A 77 6.98 1.20 3.98
N ASN A 78 6.92 2.18 3.10
CA ASN A 78 5.67 2.68 2.53
C ASN A 78 5.50 2.09 1.12
N TYR A 79 4.45 1.30 0.94
CA TYR A 79 4.11 0.64 -0.31
C TYR A 79 3.04 1.45 -1.01
N ILE A 80 3.33 1.92 -2.22
CA ILE A 80 2.34 2.54 -3.08
C ILE A 80 1.72 1.45 -3.93
N LEU A 81 0.44 1.18 -3.72
CA LEU A 81 -0.31 0.22 -4.51
C LEU A 81 -1.14 0.95 -5.57
N CYS A 82 -1.17 0.41 -6.77
CA CYS A 82 -2.17 0.76 -7.78
C CYS A 82 -3.34 -0.21 -7.67
N HIS A 83 -4.52 0.34 -7.53
CA HIS A 83 -5.78 -0.39 -7.40
C HIS A 83 -6.60 -0.23 -8.67
N ALA A 84 -7.41 -1.25 -8.97
CA ALA A 84 -8.42 -1.15 -10.01
C ALA A 84 -9.47 -0.07 -9.64
N GLY A 85 -10.01 0.59 -10.65
CA GLY A 85 -11.09 1.56 -10.46
C GLY A 85 -10.65 3.02 -10.27
N LYS A 86 -11.54 3.81 -9.67
CA LYS A 86 -12.00 5.15 -10.10
C LYS A 86 -11.03 6.09 -10.83
N GLY A 87 -10.95 5.92 -12.16
CA GLY A 87 -10.35 6.81 -13.15
C GLY A 87 -9.86 6.03 -14.38
N GLU A 88 -9.54 6.72 -15.49
CA GLU A 88 -8.69 6.09 -16.52
C GLU A 88 -7.32 5.81 -15.90
N GLY A 89 -6.86 4.57 -15.92
CA GLY A 89 -5.52 4.23 -15.39
C GLY A 89 -5.47 3.80 -13.91
N GLY A 90 -6.61 3.50 -13.28
CA GLY A 90 -6.62 3.03 -11.88
C GLY A 90 -6.36 4.17 -10.89
N TRP A 91 -6.08 3.83 -9.65
CA TRP A 91 -5.77 4.84 -8.62
C TRP A 91 -4.69 4.34 -7.66
N LEU A 92 -3.89 5.29 -7.15
CA LEU A 92 -2.74 4.99 -6.30
C LEU A 92 -3.07 5.27 -4.83
N MET A 93 -2.61 4.38 -3.94
CA MET A 93 -2.79 4.51 -2.49
C MET A 93 -1.50 4.21 -1.75
N GLN A 94 -1.26 4.93 -0.65
CA GLN A 94 -0.17 4.64 0.28
C GLN A 94 -0.60 3.61 1.31
N HIS A 95 0.21 2.58 1.49
CA HIS A 95 0.03 1.53 2.49
C HIS A 95 1.29 1.48 3.36
N SER A 96 1.15 1.87 4.62
CA SER A 96 2.23 1.85 5.61
C SER A 96 1.79 1.07 6.83
N ASN A 97 2.68 0.25 7.39
CA ASN A 97 2.37 -0.63 8.52
C ASN A 97 1.24 -1.65 8.21
N ASN A 98 1.14 -2.08 6.96
CA ASN A 98 0.21 -3.12 6.51
C ASN A 98 0.93 -4.46 6.34
N HIS A 99 0.18 -5.56 6.48
CA HIS A 99 0.58 -6.87 5.97
C HIS A 99 0.15 -7.01 4.51
N PHE A 100 1.01 -7.66 3.72
CA PHE A 100 0.81 -7.87 2.29
C PHE A 100 0.94 -9.35 1.96
N PHE A 101 -0.14 -9.93 1.45
CA PHE A 101 -0.17 -11.29 0.96
C PHE A 101 -0.04 -11.27 -0.57
N PRO A 102 1.07 -11.77 -1.14
CA PRO A 102 1.17 -11.93 -2.59
C PRO A 102 0.02 -12.80 -3.11
N LEU A 103 -0.59 -12.40 -4.23
CA LEU A 103 -1.58 -13.25 -4.90
C LEU A 103 -0.88 -14.39 -5.64
N THR A 104 -1.53 -15.55 -5.70
CA THR A 104 -1.07 -16.67 -6.52
C THR A 104 -1.30 -16.38 -8.00
N THR A 105 -0.61 -17.11 -8.90
CA THR A 105 -0.83 -16.98 -10.36
C THR A 105 -2.30 -17.14 -10.73
N ALA A 106 -3.00 -18.12 -10.15
CA ALA A 106 -4.42 -18.37 -10.43
C ALA A 106 -5.34 -17.24 -9.92
N GLU A 107 -5.01 -16.60 -8.80
CA GLU A 107 -5.73 -15.42 -8.30
C GLU A 107 -5.45 -14.20 -9.20
N ILE A 108 -4.20 -14.04 -9.65
CA ILE A 108 -3.79 -12.97 -10.58
C ILE A 108 -4.58 -13.07 -11.88
N GLU A 109 -4.70 -14.25 -12.49
CA GLU A 109 -5.47 -14.47 -13.72
C GLU A 109 -6.93 -14.02 -13.59
N GLN A 110 -7.52 -14.16 -12.39
CA GLN A 110 -8.91 -13.77 -12.12
C GLN A 110 -9.06 -12.26 -11.87
N VAL A 111 -8.11 -11.63 -11.17
CA VAL A 111 -8.18 -10.19 -10.87
C VAL A 111 -7.70 -9.31 -12.03
N ARG A 112 -6.72 -9.77 -12.81
CA ARG A 112 -6.08 -8.99 -13.88
C ARG A 112 -7.05 -8.34 -14.87
N PRO A 113 -8.16 -8.97 -15.30
CA PRO A 113 -9.12 -8.35 -16.19
C PRO A 113 -9.72 -7.04 -15.67
N TYR A 114 -9.84 -6.87 -14.34
CA TYR A 114 -10.36 -5.66 -13.69
C TYR A 114 -9.37 -4.50 -13.69
N PHE A 115 -8.09 -4.79 -13.92
CA PHE A 115 -6.97 -3.83 -13.98
C PHE A 115 -6.58 -3.50 -15.42
N SER A 116 -7.39 -3.82 -16.44
CA SER A 116 -6.99 -3.71 -17.85
C SER A 116 -6.42 -2.35 -18.25
N ASP A 117 -6.91 -1.29 -17.60
CA ASP A 117 -6.53 0.09 -17.92
C ASP A 117 -5.31 0.54 -17.11
N CYS A 118 -4.90 -0.24 -16.11
CA CYS A 118 -3.87 0.09 -15.14
C CYS A 118 -2.95 -1.10 -14.83
N LEU A 119 -2.67 -1.94 -15.84
CA LEU A 119 -1.78 -3.08 -15.66
C LEU A 119 -0.36 -2.62 -15.31
N PRO A 120 0.39 -3.39 -14.50
CA PRO A 120 1.78 -3.08 -14.16
C PRO A 120 2.67 -2.97 -15.41
N ASP A 121 2.33 -3.68 -16.48
CA ASP A 121 3.04 -3.63 -17.77
C ASP A 121 2.97 -2.25 -18.45
N ASN A 122 1.96 -1.44 -18.10
CA ASN A 122 1.76 -0.10 -18.65
C ASN A 122 2.43 1.00 -17.79
N GLU A 123 2.90 0.67 -16.59
CA GLU A 123 3.53 1.63 -15.68
C GLU A 123 5.00 1.87 -16.05
N THR A 124 5.39 3.14 -16.01
CA THR A 124 6.78 3.56 -16.23
C THR A 124 7.31 4.27 -14.99
N PHE A 125 7.88 3.49 -14.06
CA PHE A 125 8.55 3.97 -12.84
C PHE A 125 9.57 5.11 -13.04
N PRO A 126 10.25 5.25 -14.21
CA PRO A 126 11.09 6.41 -14.49
C PRO A 126 10.35 7.77 -14.53
N LYS A 127 9.04 7.80 -14.79
CA LYS A 127 8.24 9.04 -14.80
C LYS A 127 7.86 9.51 -13.39
N GLY A 128 8.10 8.67 -12.39
CA GLY A 128 7.81 8.94 -10.99
C GLY A 128 6.35 8.74 -10.62
N ILE A 129 6.12 8.44 -9.35
CA ILE A 129 4.77 8.25 -8.80
C ILE A 129 4.31 9.54 -8.12
N HIS A 130 3.27 10.17 -8.68
CA HIS A 130 2.76 11.48 -8.30
C HIS A 130 1.70 11.44 -7.19
N LEU A 131 2.00 10.73 -6.09
CA LEU A 131 1.13 10.65 -4.93
C LEU A 131 1.66 11.54 -3.79
N GLY A 132 0.89 12.56 -3.40
CA GLY A 132 1.25 13.57 -2.40
C GLY A 132 1.50 14.97 -3.02
N SER A 133 2.21 15.85 -2.30
CA SER A 133 2.66 17.14 -2.84
C SER A 133 3.78 16.96 -3.87
N GLU A 134 4.07 18.00 -4.65
CA GLU A 134 5.14 17.97 -5.66
C GLU A 134 6.50 17.56 -5.09
N GLU A 135 6.79 17.97 -3.85
CA GLU A 135 8.01 17.63 -3.09
C GLU A 135 8.12 16.14 -2.71
N THR A 136 7.00 15.40 -2.77
CA THR A 136 6.93 13.96 -2.37
C THR A 136 6.89 13.01 -3.57
N ARG A 137 7.07 13.55 -4.78
CA ARG A 137 7.16 12.78 -6.03
C ARG A 137 8.51 12.08 -6.06
N MET A 138 8.50 10.75 -6.21
CA MET A 138 9.71 9.94 -6.21
C MET A 138 9.76 9.07 -7.46
N ILE A 139 10.97 8.88 -7.99
CA ILE A 139 11.25 8.11 -9.21
C ILE A 139 11.80 6.73 -8.85
N GLY A 140 11.42 5.72 -9.62
CA GLY A 140 11.91 4.35 -9.46
C GLY A 140 10.98 3.46 -8.64
N PHE A 141 11.22 2.16 -8.75
CA PHE A 141 10.42 1.14 -8.05
C PHE A 141 10.77 1.07 -6.56
N ILE A 142 12.07 1.04 -6.22
CA ILE A 142 12.57 1.12 -4.83
C ILE A 142 13.17 2.50 -4.63
N VAL A 143 12.73 3.18 -3.58
CA VAL A 143 13.15 4.53 -3.21
C VAL A 143 13.71 4.49 -1.80
N GLU A 144 15.01 4.76 -1.69
CA GLU A 144 15.69 4.94 -0.40
C GLU A 144 15.22 6.25 0.27
N PRO A 145 15.30 6.36 1.61
CA PRO A 145 15.15 7.63 2.30
C PRO A 145 16.14 8.67 1.76
N PRO A 146 15.74 9.95 1.60
CA PRO A 146 16.68 11.00 1.28
C PRO A 146 17.73 11.16 2.40
N GLU A 147 18.88 11.73 2.05
CA GLU A 147 19.92 12.02 3.04
C GLU A 147 19.37 12.92 4.16
N GLY A 148 19.65 12.56 5.41
CA GLY A 148 19.13 13.27 6.58
C GLY A 148 17.66 13.00 6.92
N PHE A 149 17.00 12.03 6.26
CA PHE A 149 15.63 11.67 6.59
C PHE A 149 15.51 11.07 8.00
N GLU A 150 14.75 11.75 8.87
CA GLU A 150 14.37 11.23 10.18
C GLU A 150 13.10 10.37 10.08
N THR A 151 13.18 9.12 10.52
CA THR A 151 12.03 8.22 10.50
C THR A 151 10.93 8.71 11.44
N ARG A 152 9.66 8.62 11.00
CA ARG A 152 8.48 9.01 11.80
C ARG A 152 8.09 7.96 12.86
N GLY A 153 9.09 7.34 13.50
CA GLY A 153 8.98 6.34 14.57
C GLY A 153 10.16 5.35 14.60
N GLY A 154 10.18 4.47 15.60
CA GLY A 154 11.33 3.62 15.97
C GLY A 154 12.08 4.16 17.19
N GLU A 155 12.92 3.36 17.84
CA GLU A 155 13.71 3.78 19.03
C GLU A 155 14.49 5.08 18.72
N GLY A 156 14.21 6.13 19.49
CA GLY A 156 14.77 7.48 19.32
C GLY A 156 13.94 8.45 18.48
N ALA A 157 12.88 8.00 17.80
CA ALA A 157 12.03 8.88 17.01
C ALA A 157 11.14 9.77 17.87
N ARG A 158 10.94 11.02 17.40
CA ARG A 158 10.11 12.03 18.05
C ARG A 158 8.89 12.36 17.21
N MET A 159 7.72 12.25 17.82
CA MET A 159 6.47 12.73 17.24
C MET A 159 5.93 13.86 18.09
N ARG A 160 5.71 15.03 17.47
CA ARG A 160 5.11 16.19 18.11
C ARG A 160 3.69 16.39 17.61
N MET A 161 2.72 16.11 18.46
CA MET A 161 1.30 16.35 18.18
C MET A 161 0.85 17.64 18.85
N THR A 162 0.11 18.49 18.13
CA THR A 162 -0.53 19.68 18.70
C THR A 162 -2.04 19.56 18.57
N THR A 163 -2.74 19.53 19.69
CA THR A 163 -4.21 19.52 19.73
C THR A 163 -4.71 20.91 20.06
N VAL A 164 -5.68 21.41 19.31
CA VAL A 164 -6.33 22.70 19.59
C VAL A 164 -7.74 22.43 20.13
N GLY A 165 -7.99 22.82 21.37
CA GLY A 165 -9.28 22.67 22.02
C GLY A 165 -10.33 23.65 21.50
N PRO A 166 -11.62 23.45 21.81
CA PRO A 166 -12.72 24.35 21.42
C PRO A 166 -12.56 25.78 21.97
N ASP A 167 -11.80 25.95 23.06
CA ASP A 167 -11.45 27.24 23.66
C ASP A 167 -10.20 27.88 23.02
N GLY A 168 -9.68 27.30 21.93
CA GLY A 168 -8.48 27.77 21.24
C GLY A 168 -7.17 27.42 21.94
N LYS A 169 -7.20 26.75 23.10
CA LYS A 169 -5.97 26.35 23.79
C LYS A 169 -5.28 25.22 23.05
N LYS A 170 -3.97 25.34 22.95
CA LYS A 170 -3.11 24.33 22.32
C LYS A 170 -2.51 23.45 23.41
N SER A 171 -2.68 22.13 23.31
CA SER A 171 -1.84 21.17 24.02
C SER A 171 -0.83 20.59 23.05
N VAL A 172 0.41 20.41 23.52
CA VAL A 172 1.49 19.78 22.75
C VAL A 172 1.85 18.49 23.46
N THR A 173 1.90 17.39 22.71
CA THR A 173 2.38 16.09 23.18
C THR A 173 3.59 15.70 22.36
N ASP A 174 4.73 15.56 23.03
CA ASP A 174 5.95 15.00 22.46
C ASP A 174 6.04 13.53 22.84
N THR A 175 5.84 12.64 21.86
CA THR A 175 6.02 11.19 22.03
C THR A 175 7.42 10.82 21.56
N VAL A 176 8.21 10.27 22.49
CA VAL A 176 9.49 9.62 22.19
C VAL A 176 9.26 8.12 22.21
N PHE A 177 9.57 7.45 21.11
CA PHE A 177 9.54 6.00 21.05
C PHE A 177 10.86 5.49 21.65
N LEU A 178 10.76 4.86 22.82
CA LEU A 178 11.87 4.18 23.51
C LEU A 178 11.96 2.73 23.06
#